data_AF-A0A7X0ACJ2-F1
#
_entry.id   AF-A0A7X0ACJ2-F1
#
_cell.length_a   1.000
_cell.length_b   1.000
_cell.length_c   1.000
_cell.angle_alpha   90.00
_cell.angle_beta   90.00
_cell.angle_gamma   90.00
#
_symmetry.space_group_name_H-M   'P 1'
#
loop_
_entity.id
_entity.type
_entity.pdbx_description
1 polymer ?
#
loop_
_entity_poly.entity_id
_entity_poly.type
_entity_poly.pdbx_seq_one_letter_code
_entity_poly.pdbx_strand_id
1 'polypeptide(L)'
;MSSKENADYLMEAATRAGITDKKELGNFMGQMQVECGGFGHMSEGLNYSGERLLEVFPGRNGLHTTAQANAIAAGGPEAVANAVYGGEWGKKHLGNTEPGDGWKFHGRGYVQLTGRDAYERIGKEIGQDLVHHPELAENREIAAKIAIQYWQDRVVPHQHQTDVTGACHDINGGENGLKERKAAAAAWDEKLTHGYVPGGPDSASHTRHHTPSHPAAAPRLDHASNPDHGLYEQALVGVHKAEAAHGITPGLHSERLAAALVVAAKSEHITRINGVALSDNGERAFVEQKSSIPNVNNKLAFVDTKDATATTLTQSTAALSQVNQQQETTLAKAHAAPQIESQQPTPAASGHSR
;
A
#
# COMPACT_ATOMS: atom_id res chain seq x y z
N MET A 1 -3.33 10.65 7.70
CA MET A 1 -4.02 11.27 6.56
C MET A 1 -4.22 10.19 5.51
N SER A 2 -5.41 10.08 4.97
CA SER A 2 -5.76 9.13 3.92
C SER A 2 -5.23 9.57 2.57
N SER A 3 -5.08 8.62 1.64
CA SER A 3 -4.76 8.89 0.23
C SER A 3 -5.70 9.91 -0.40
N LYS A 4 -7.00 9.84 -0.07
CA LYS A 4 -8.00 10.79 -0.55
C LYS A 4 -7.72 12.21 -0.05
N GLU A 5 -7.49 12.40 1.25
CA GLU A 5 -7.19 13.72 1.80
C GLU A 5 -5.92 14.32 1.19
N ASN A 6 -4.93 13.48 0.85
CA ASN A 6 -3.72 13.90 0.16
C ASN A 6 -3.98 14.29 -1.31
N ALA A 7 -4.81 13.52 -2.02
CA ALA A 7 -5.18 13.81 -3.41
C ALA A 7 -6.04 15.08 -3.52
N ASP A 8 -7.05 15.20 -2.65
CA ASP A 8 -7.94 16.37 -2.57
C ASP A 8 -7.11 17.64 -2.30
N TYR A 9 -6.23 17.60 -1.29
CA TYR A 9 -5.37 18.74 -0.97
C TYR A 9 -4.46 19.15 -2.12
N LEU A 10 -3.83 18.17 -2.77
CA LEU A 10 -2.92 18.42 -3.90
C LEU A 10 -3.67 19.05 -5.08
N MET A 11 -4.85 18.54 -5.42
CA MET A 11 -5.71 19.09 -6.47
C MET A 11 -6.05 20.55 -6.19
N GLU A 12 -6.49 20.87 -4.97
CA GLU A 12 -6.80 22.25 -4.59
C GLU A 12 -5.56 23.15 -4.68
N ALA A 13 -4.42 22.68 -4.18
CA ALA A 13 -3.18 23.44 -4.21
C ALA A 13 -2.75 23.73 -5.65
N ALA A 14 -2.79 22.74 -6.53
CA ALA A 14 -2.47 22.89 -7.95
C ALA A 14 -3.42 23.88 -8.65
N THR A 15 -4.73 23.77 -8.38
CA THR A 15 -5.74 24.68 -8.91
C THR A 15 -5.49 26.12 -8.44
N ARG A 16 -5.22 26.32 -7.14
CA ARG A 16 -4.87 27.65 -6.58
C ARG A 16 -3.57 28.21 -7.15
N ALA A 17 -2.64 27.36 -7.54
CA ALA A 17 -1.38 27.74 -8.16
C ALA A 17 -1.50 28.01 -9.68
N GLY A 18 -2.70 27.91 -10.26
CA GLY A 18 -2.97 28.26 -11.65
C GLY A 18 -3.02 27.08 -12.63
N ILE A 19 -2.86 25.84 -12.14
CA ILE A 19 -3.08 24.63 -12.96
C ILE A 19 -4.60 24.42 -13.04
N THR A 20 -5.27 25.09 -13.97
CA THR A 20 -6.75 25.09 -14.05
C THR A 20 -7.32 24.34 -15.25
N ASP A 21 -6.50 24.06 -16.28
CA ASP A 21 -6.94 23.22 -17.39
C ASP A 21 -7.21 21.79 -16.89
N LYS A 22 -8.35 21.21 -17.26
CA LYS A 22 -8.76 19.90 -16.74
C LYS A 22 -7.85 18.76 -17.20
N LYS A 23 -7.34 18.83 -18.45
CA LYS A 23 -6.45 17.80 -18.98
C LYS A 23 -5.07 17.91 -18.34
N GLU A 24 -4.58 19.13 -18.12
CA GLU A 24 -3.36 19.35 -17.36
C GLU A 24 -3.50 18.85 -15.92
N LEU A 25 -4.58 19.23 -15.22
CA LEU A 25 -4.86 18.72 -13.86
C LEU A 25 -4.95 17.19 -13.83
N GLY A 26 -5.62 16.59 -14.81
CA GLY A 26 -5.72 15.14 -14.94
C GLY A 26 -4.36 14.47 -15.10
N ASN A 27 -3.50 15.02 -15.97
CA ASN A 27 -2.15 14.53 -16.18
C ASN A 27 -1.28 14.73 -14.92
N PHE A 28 -1.25 15.93 -14.36
CA PHE A 28 -0.53 16.25 -13.13
C PHE A 28 -0.89 15.29 -12.00
N MET A 29 -2.19 15.14 -11.70
CA MET A 29 -2.66 14.24 -10.65
C MET A 29 -2.35 12.77 -10.96
N GLY A 30 -2.47 12.36 -12.22
CA GLY A 30 -2.12 11.00 -12.66
C GLY A 30 -0.65 10.66 -12.46
N GLN A 31 0.25 11.59 -12.76
CA GLN A 31 1.69 11.42 -12.54
C GLN A 31 1.99 11.30 -11.04
N MET A 32 1.50 12.24 -10.23
CA MET A 32 1.73 12.25 -8.79
C MET A 32 1.15 10.99 -8.13
N GLN A 33 -0.02 10.51 -8.58
CA GLN A 33 -0.60 9.26 -8.09
C GLN A 33 0.35 8.07 -8.28
N VAL A 34 1.03 7.98 -9.42
CA VAL A 34 1.96 6.87 -9.68
C VAL A 34 3.24 7.03 -8.86
N GLU A 35 3.80 8.24 -8.77
CA GLU A 35 5.05 8.50 -8.04
C GLU A 35 4.97 8.17 -6.54
N CYS A 36 3.86 8.49 -5.88
CA CYS A 36 3.70 8.30 -4.43
C CYS A 36 2.78 7.12 -4.06
N GLY A 37 2.59 6.17 -4.99
CA GLY A 37 1.81 4.95 -4.77
C GLY A 37 0.38 5.23 -4.30
N GLY A 38 -0.38 5.99 -5.09
CA GLY A 38 -1.77 6.28 -4.81
C GLY A 38 -1.99 7.33 -3.72
N PHE A 39 -1.08 8.28 -3.54
CA PHE A 39 -1.13 9.32 -2.49
C PHE A 39 -1.01 8.79 -1.05
N GLY A 40 -0.64 7.51 -0.90
CA GLY A 40 -0.48 6.84 0.40
C GLY A 40 0.94 6.88 0.95
N HIS A 41 1.95 7.05 0.09
CA HIS A 41 3.36 6.95 0.47
C HIS A 41 4.07 8.30 0.32
N MET A 42 4.15 9.06 1.43
CA MET A 42 4.80 10.38 1.45
C MET A 42 6.29 10.31 1.83
N SER A 43 6.80 9.13 2.16
CA SER A 43 8.19 8.88 2.53
C SER A 43 8.53 7.43 2.17
N GLU A 44 9.75 7.17 1.72
CA GLU A 44 10.19 5.81 1.46
C GLU A 44 10.59 5.05 2.74
N GLY A 45 10.13 3.80 2.87
CA GLY A 45 10.36 3.02 4.08
C GLY A 45 11.77 2.39 4.18
N LEU A 46 12.47 2.21 3.05
CA LEU A 46 13.83 1.63 2.94
C LEU A 46 14.10 0.34 3.76
N ASN A 47 13.06 -0.39 4.13
CA ASN A 47 13.14 -1.66 4.84
C ASN A 47 13.39 -2.80 3.84
N TYR A 48 14.63 -3.00 3.45
CA TYR A 48 15.03 -4.06 2.53
C TYR A 48 15.57 -5.29 3.28
N SER A 49 15.23 -6.49 2.80
CA SER A 49 16.07 -7.67 3.06
C SER A 49 17.37 -7.55 2.25
N GLY A 50 18.46 -8.19 2.70
CA GLY A 50 19.71 -8.14 1.94
C GLY A 50 19.58 -8.75 0.54
N GLU A 51 18.78 -9.81 0.38
CA GLU A 51 18.47 -10.38 -0.94
C GLU A 51 17.79 -9.35 -1.86
N ARG A 52 16.71 -8.71 -1.38
CA ARG A 52 15.98 -7.70 -2.17
C ARG A 52 16.83 -6.47 -2.45
N LEU A 53 17.68 -6.05 -1.51
CA LEU A 53 18.59 -4.92 -1.68
C LEU A 53 19.57 -5.18 -2.84
N LEU A 54 20.17 -6.37 -2.90
CA LEU A 54 21.10 -6.76 -3.95
C LEU A 54 20.41 -6.90 -5.31
N GLU A 55 19.18 -7.39 -5.32
CA GLU A 55 18.37 -7.54 -6.54
C GLU A 55 18.03 -6.18 -7.17
N VAL A 56 17.64 -5.20 -6.35
CA VAL A 56 17.18 -3.88 -6.83
C VAL A 56 18.35 -2.94 -7.14
N PHE A 57 19.46 -3.05 -6.40
CA PHE A 57 20.61 -2.15 -6.55
C PHE A 57 21.92 -2.87 -6.87
N PRO A 58 21.97 -3.75 -7.88
CA PRO A 58 23.17 -4.52 -8.17
C PRO A 58 24.34 -3.61 -8.54
N GLY A 59 25.46 -3.77 -7.82
CA GLY A 59 26.69 -3.02 -7.99
C GLY A 59 26.66 -1.57 -7.49
N ARG A 60 25.54 -1.09 -6.92
CA ARG A 60 25.45 0.26 -6.34
C ARG A 60 26.49 0.41 -5.24
N ASN A 61 27.39 1.38 -5.37
CA ASN A 61 28.48 1.63 -4.42
C ASN A 61 29.26 0.36 -4.00
N GLY A 62 29.45 -0.59 -4.93
CA GLY A 62 30.18 -1.83 -4.65
C GLY A 62 29.35 -2.95 -4.02
N LEU A 63 28.02 -2.83 -4.02
CA LEU A 63 27.10 -3.87 -3.56
C LEU A 63 27.04 -5.04 -4.56
N HIS A 64 27.91 -6.05 -4.37
CA HIS A 64 28.04 -7.17 -5.32
C HIS A 64 27.66 -8.53 -4.72
N THR A 65 27.62 -8.65 -3.39
CA THR A 65 27.46 -9.93 -2.71
C THR A 65 26.32 -9.91 -1.71
N THR A 66 25.69 -11.06 -1.51
CA THR A 66 24.63 -11.25 -0.50
C THR A 66 25.15 -10.96 0.91
N ALA A 67 26.42 -11.25 1.21
CA ALA A 67 27.02 -10.95 2.51
C ALA A 67 27.08 -9.45 2.80
N GLN A 68 27.52 -8.64 1.82
CA GLN A 68 27.49 -7.17 1.93
C GLN A 68 26.06 -6.67 2.10
N ALA A 69 25.12 -7.16 1.29
CA ALA A 69 23.74 -6.71 1.31
C ALA A 69 23.03 -7.05 2.63
N ASN A 70 23.24 -8.25 3.18
CA ASN A 70 22.72 -8.65 4.49
C ASN A 70 23.31 -7.80 5.63
N ALA A 71 24.61 -7.47 5.56
CA ALA A 71 25.24 -6.61 6.56
C ALA A 71 24.64 -5.20 6.56
N ILE A 72 24.38 -4.63 5.38
CA ILE A 72 23.73 -3.33 5.23
C ILE A 72 22.29 -3.37 5.74
N ALA A 73 21.50 -4.36 5.29
CA ALA A 73 20.12 -4.54 5.70
C ALA A 73 19.95 -4.72 7.22
N ALA A 74 20.90 -5.42 7.87
CA ALA A 74 20.92 -5.57 9.33
C ALA A 74 21.11 -4.24 10.09
N GLY A 75 21.69 -3.22 9.44
CA GLY A 75 21.81 -1.86 9.97
C GLY A 75 20.52 -1.03 9.88
N GLY A 76 19.46 -1.56 9.26
CA GLY A 76 18.16 -0.90 9.12
C GLY A 76 18.09 0.16 8.01
N PRO A 77 16.95 0.87 7.91
CA PRO A 77 16.65 1.79 6.80
C PRO A 77 17.69 2.88 6.56
N GLU A 78 18.25 3.46 7.63
CA GLU A 78 19.27 4.49 7.51
C GLU A 78 20.57 3.95 6.90
N ALA A 79 21.00 2.74 7.29
CA ALA A 79 22.17 2.10 6.71
C ALA A 79 21.92 1.77 5.22
N VAL A 80 20.73 1.29 4.90
CA VAL A 80 20.30 1.05 3.51
C VAL A 80 20.33 2.33 2.69
N ALA A 81 19.73 3.41 3.18
CA ALA A 81 19.68 4.70 2.49
C ALA A 81 21.08 5.25 2.22
N ASN A 82 21.95 5.21 3.22
CA ASN A 82 23.33 5.68 3.08
C ASN A 82 24.14 4.80 2.11
N ALA A 83 23.88 3.49 2.07
CA ALA A 83 24.51 2.61 1.11
C ALA A 83 24.03 2.83 -0.34
N VAL A 84 22.74 3.08 -0.54
CA VAL A 84 22.14 3.22 -1.87
C VAL A 84 22.33 4.62 -2.43
N TYR A 85 22.05 5.65 -1.62
CA TYR A 85 22.03 7.05 -2.05
C TYR A 85 23.25 7.86 -1.62
N GLY A 86 24.13 7.31 -0.77
CA GLY A 86 25.42 7.92 -0.44
C GLY A 86 26.55 7.49 -1.37
N GLY A 87 27.79 7.59 -0.88
CA GLY A 87 28.99 7.14 -1.60
C GLY A 87 29.26 7.90 -2.91
N GLU A 88 30.13 7.34 -3.75
CA GLU A 88 30.51 7.98 -5.03
C GLU A 88 29.32 8.08 -5.99
N TRP A 89 28.40 7.10 -5.98
CA TRP A 89 27.21 7.18 -6.80
C TRP A 89 26.31 8.33 -6.35
N GLY A 90 26.03 8.43 -5.04
CA GLY A 90 25.23 9.51 -4.45
C GLY A 90 25.82 10.89 -4.73
N LYS A 91 27.12 11.05 -4.51
CA LYS A 91 27.84 12.29 -4.82
C LYS A 91 27.69 12.72 -6.28
N LYS A 92 27.83 11.78 -7.22
CA LYS A 92 27.77 12.06 -8.66
C LYS A 92 26.36 12.36 -9.16
N HIS A 93 25.35 11.70 -8.62
CA HIS A 93 24.00 11.69 -9.19
C HIS A 93 22.96 12.48 -8.37
N LEU A 94 23.21 12.69 -7.08
CA LEU A 94 22.26 13.28 -6.13
C LEU A 94 22.82 14.48 -5.35
N GLY A 95 24.11 14.79 -5.54
CA GLY A 95 24.81 15.80 -4.75
C GLY A 95 25.05 15.40 -3.29
N ASN A 96 24.85 14.13 -2.94
CA ASN A 96 25.03 13.66 -1.56
C ASN A 96 26.53 13.58 -1.23
N THR A 97 27.11 14.70 -0.77
CA THR A 97 28.56 14.83 -0.50
C THR A 97 28.95 14.51 0.93
N GLU A 98 28.01 14.59 1.87
CA GLU A 98 28.29 14.42 3.30
C GLU A 98 27.90 13.03 3.80
N PRO A 99 28.61 12.48 4.82
CA PRO A 99 28.16 11.29 5.51
C PRO A 99 26.74 11.45 6.07
N GLY A 100 25.87 10.46 5.83
CA GLY A 100 24.47 10.50 6.25
C GLY A 100 23.51 11.14 5.25
N ASP A 101 24.00 11.74 4.17
CA ASP A 101 23.14 12.40 3.17
C ASP A 101 22.16 11.44 2.49
N GLY A 102 22.55 10.18 2.31
CA GLY A 102 21.68 9.18 1.70
C GLY A 102 20.40 8.97 2.50
N TRP A 103 20.50 8.94 3.83
CA TRP A 103 19.32 8.93 4.70
C TRP A 103 18.68 10.30 4.85
N LYS A 104 19.48 11.36 4.97
CA LYS A 104 18.94 12.71 5.19
C LYS A 104 18.06 13.16 4.02
N PHE A 105 18.45 12.88 2.78
CA PHE A 105 17.77 13.29 1.56
C PHE A 105 17.15 12.12 0.78
N HIS A 106 16.61 11.15 1.51
CA HIS A 106 15.82 10.06 0.93
C HIS A 106 14.49 10.57 0.32
N GLY A 107 13.83 9.73 -0.47
CA GLY A 107 12.62 10.03 -1.22
C GLY A 107 11.43 10.46 -0.36
N ARG A 108 10.91 11.68 -0.62
CA ARG A 108 9.77 12.25 0.11
C ARG A 108 8.74 12.93 -0.80
N GLY A 109 7.52 13.02 -0.29
CA GLY A 109 6.41 13.74 -0.90
C GLY A 109 5.84 13.07 -2.15
N TYR A 110 4.97 13.82 -2.83
CA TYR A 110 4.23 13.33 -4.00
C TYR A 110 5.12 12.96 -5.19
N VAL A 111 6.31 13.57 -5.30
CA VAL A 111 7.27 13.35 -6.39
C VAL A 111 8.45 12.46 -5.99
N GLN A 112 8.47 11.93 -4.76
CA GLN A 112 9.61 11.20 -4.21
C GLN A 112 10.95 11.96 -4.38
N LEU A 113 10.97 13.24 -3.95
CA LEU A 113 12.13 14.12 -4.03
C LEU A 113 13.31 13.46 -3.31
N THR A 114 14.42 13.26 -4.03
CA THR A 114 15.58 12.49 -3.55
C THR A 114 16.89 13.23 -3.89
N GLY A 115 17.83 13.25 -2.95
CA GLY A 115 19.17 13.82 -3.13
C GLY A 115 19.30 15.29 -2.73
N ARG A 116 20.43 15.64 -2.11
CA ARG A 116 20.75 16.99 -1.64
C ARG A 116 20.53 18.05 -2.72
N ASP A 117 21.03 17.84 -3.94
CA ASP A 117 20.91 18.81 -5.02
C ASP A 117 19.44 19.16 -5.31
N ALA A 118 18.57 18.15 -5.25
CA ALA A 118 17.14 18.33 -5.50
C ALA A 118 16.47 19.11 -4.36
N TYR A 119 16.80 18.79 -3.11
CA TYR A 119 16.29 19.49 -1.91
C TYR A 119 16.77 20.95 -1.87
N GLU A 120 18.04 21.21 -2.16
CA GLU A 120 18.64 22.55 -2.23
C GLU A 120 17.96 23.41 -3.29
N ARG A 121 17.86 22.89 -4.51
CA ARG A 121 17.29 23.61 -5.65
C ARG A 121 15.82 23.93 -5.42
N ILE A 122 14.99 22.92 -5.14
CA ILE A 122 13.55 23.14 -5.02
C ILE A 122 13.19 23.91 -3.76
N GLY A 123 13.92 23.69 -2.66
CA GLY A 123 13.76 24.46 -1.42
C GLY A 123 13.94 25.95 -1.68
N LYS A 124 14.97 26.33 -2.44
CA LYS A 124 15.18 27.72 -2.85
C LYS A 124 14.03 28.27 -3.71
N GLU A 125 13.53 27.48 -4.67
CA GLU A 125 12.45 27.88 -5.58
C GLU A 125 11.12 28.12 -4.82
N ILE A 126 10.82 27.31 -3.80
CA ILE A 126 9.60 27.44 -3.00
C ILE A 126 9.78 28.27 -1.71
N GLY A 127 10.98 28.80 -1.48
CA GLY A 127 11.32 29.58 -0.29
C GLY A 127 11.28 28.79 1.03
N GLN A 128 11.71 27.53 1.01
CA GLN A 128 11.79 26.65 2.17
C GLN A 128 13.20 26.10 2.37
N ASP A 129 13.68 26.06 3.61
CA ASP A 129 14.98 25.47 3.94
C ASP A 129 14.88 23.95 4.09
N LEU A 130 14.81 23.26 2.96
CA LEU A 130 14.73 21.80 2.92
C LEU A 130 16.09 21.12 3.18
N VAL A 131 17.18 21.88 3.25
CA VAL A 131 18.53 21.35 3.49
C VAL A 131 18.73 21.08 4.98
N HIS A 132 18.29 22.01 5.81
CA HIS A 132 18.33 21.86 7.26
C HIS A 132 17.07 21.19 7.81
N HIS A 133 15.95 21.27 7.09
CA HIS A 133 14.67 20.67 7.46
C HIS A 133 14.07 19.77 6.35
N PRO A 134 14.76 18.67 5.96
CA PRO A 134 14.30 17.79 4.89
C PRO A 134 12.98 17.08 5.19
N GLU A 135 12.64 16.88 6.46
CA GLU A 135 11.35 16.32 6.90
C GLU A 135 10.14 17.17 6.47
N LEU A 136 10.35 18.46 6.16
CA LEU A 136 9.28 19.29 5.61
C LEU A 136 8.79 18.79 4.25
N ALA A 137 9.60 18.07 3.48
CA ALA A 137 9.18 17.50 2.20
C ALA A 137 8.12 16.39 2.34
N GLU A 138 7.93 15.82 3.53
CA GLU A 138 6.83 14.91 3.88
C GLU A 138 5.55 15.64 4.31
N ASN A 139 5.67 16.90 4.73
CA ASN A 139 4.52 17.69 5.14
C ASN A 139 3.63 17.98 3.92
N ARG A 140 2.35 17.62 3.99
CA ARG A 140 1.40 17.72 2.88
C ARG A 140 1.39 19.09 2.17
N GLU A 141 1.49 20.19 2.90
CA GLU A 141 1.50 21.54 2.32
C GLU A 141 2.77 21.78 1.49
N ILE A 142 3.92 21.49 2.08
CA ILE A 142 5.22 21.71 1.44
C ILE A 142 5.42 20.70 0.30
N ALA A 143 5.02 19.44 0.49
CA ALA A 143 5.01 18.41 -0.54
C ALA A 143 4.18 18.83 -1.77
N ALA A 144 3.03 19.48 -1.57
CA ALA A 144 2.23 20.00 -2.68
C ALA A 144 2.94 21.15 -3.41
N LYS A 145 3.58 22.07 -2.70
CA LYS A 145 4.40 23.14 -3.30
C LYS A 145 5.57 22.56 -4.12
N ILE A 146 6.25 21.55 -3.57
CA ILE A 146 7.30 20.80 -4.26
C ILE A 146 6.74 20.17 -5.53
N ALA A 147 5.61 19.46 -5.48
CA ALA A 147 5.03 18.80 -6.65
C ALA A 147 4.66 19.79 -7.77
N ILE A 148 4.05 20.92 -7.39
CA ILE A 148 3.68 21.98 -8.34
C ILE A 148 4.93 22.60 -8.96
N GLN A 149 5.94 22.96 -8.16
CA GLN A 149 7.19 23.52 -8.68
C GLN A 149 7.90 22.52 -9.60
N TYR A 150 7.97 21.26 -9.20
CA TYR A 150 8.57 20.18 -9.99
C TYR A 150 7.90 20.03 -11.36
N TRP A 151 6.56 20.15 -11.41
CA TRP A 151 5.79 20.17 -12.66
C TRP A 151 6.14 21.40 -13.53
N GLN A 152 6.19 22.59 -12.93
CA GLN A 152 6.55 23.83 -13.61
C GLN A 152 7.97 23.80 -14.18
N ASP A 153 8.91 23.16 -13.51
CA ASP A 153 10.30 23.09 -13.97
C ASP A 153 10.51 22.08 -15.09
N ARG A 154 9.77 20.97 -15.07
CA ARG A 154 10.08 19.80 -15.91
C ARG A 154 9.12 19.57 -17.05
N VAL A 155 7.83 19.82 -16.86
CA VAL A 155 6.80 19.47 -17.86
C VAL A 155 6.39 20.69 -18.68
N VAL A 156 6.23 21.83 -18.02
CA VAL A 156 5.77 23.08 -18.65
C VAL A 156 6.72 23.59 -19.75
N PRO A 157 8.06 23.60 -19.57
CA PRO A 157 8.97 24.12 -20.60
C PRO A 157 8.95 23.29 -21.90
N HIS A 158 8.61 22.01 -21.80
CA HIS A 158 8.49 21.10 -22.94
C HIS A 158 7.08 21.08 -23.55
N GLN A 159 6.14 21.83 -22.99
CA GLN A 159 4.74 21.89 -23.43
C GLN A 159 4.00 20.54 -23.35
N HIS A 160 4.38 19.67 -22.40
CA HIS A 160 3.78 18.35 -22.22
C HIS A 160 2.66 18.32 -21.17
N GLN A 161 2.10 19.46 -20.79
CA GLN A 161 1.06 19.58 -19.75
C GLN A 161 -0.12 18.64 -19.99
N THR A 162 -0.54 18.50 -21.25
CA THR A 162 -1.64 17.60 -21.65
C THR A 162 -1.16 16.33 -22.36
N ASP A 163 0.16 16.13 -22.49
CA ASP A 163 0.76 14.91 -23.05
C ASP A 163 1.32 14.04 -21.92
N VAL A 164 0.59 12.97 -21.61
CA VAL A 164 0.98 12.03 -20.55
C VAL A 164 2.30 11.31 -20.88
N THR A 165 2.59 11.08 -22.16
CA THR A 165 3.82 10.37 -22.57
C THR A 165 5.03 11.28 -22.43
N GLY A 166 4.95 12.50 -22.96
CA GLY A 166 5.98 13.53 -22.75
C GLY A 166 6.21 13.84 -21.27
N ALA A 167 5.14 14.04 -20.49
CA ALA A 167 5.27 14.28 -19.05
C ALA A 167 5.89 13.10 -18.28
N CYS A 168 5.59 11.85 -18.68
CA CYS A 168 6.24 10.66 -18.11
C CYS A 168 7.75 10.71 -18.32
N HIS A 169 8.17 11.01 -19.56
CA HIS A 169 9.58 11.14 -19.91
C HIS A 169 10.27 12.28 -19.13
N ASP A 170 9.62 13.44 -19.00
CA ASP A 170 10.19 14.60 -18.29
C ASP A 170 10.38 14.35 -16.78
N ILE A 171 9.46 13.59 -16.17
CA ILE A 171 9.48 13.29 -14.73
C ILE A 171 10.44 12.13 -14.41
N ASN A 172 10.43 11.06 -15.22
CA ASN A 172 11.13 9.80 -14.92
C ASN A 172 12.43 9.60 -15.73
N GLY A 173 12.71 10.46 -16.70
CA GLY A 173 13.82 10.27 -17.65
C GLY A 173 13.61 9.10 -18.60
N GLY A 174 12.37 8.67 -18.83
CA GLY A 174 12.00 7.52 -19.67
C GLY A 174 10.52 7.14 -19.56
N GLU A 175 10.15 5.97 -20.07
CA GLU A 175 8.75 5.49 -20.14
C GLU A 175 8.35 4.54 -18.99
N ASN A 176 9.12 4.54 -17.89
CA ASN A 176 8.85 3.67 -16.74
C ASN A 176 7.46 4.00 -16.14
N GLY A 177 6.59 2.99 -16.07
CA GLY A 177 5.22 3.13 -15.56
C GLY A 177 4.25 3.86 -16.51
N LEU A 178 4.58 4.00 -17.81
CA LEU A 178 3.78 4.77 -18.76
C LEU A 178 2.33 4.27 -18.88
N LYS A 179 2.11 2.95 -18.81
CA LYS A 179 0.77 2.36 -18.90
C LYS A 179 -0.09 2.79 -17.70
N GLU A 180 0.49 2.71 -16.50
CA GLU A 180 -0.13 3.08 -15.23
C GLU A 180 -0.42 4.58 -15.20
N ARG A 181 0.51 5.42 -15.67
CA ARG A 181 0.35 6.89 -15.77
C ARG A 181 -0.76 7.28 -16.72
N LYS A 182 -0.86 6.63 -17.89
CA LYS A 182 -1.97 6.83 -18.85
C LYS A 182 -3.32 6.47 -18.24
N ALA A 183 -3.40 5.33 -17.55
CA ALA A 183 -4.61 4.92 -16.87
C ALA A 183 -5.01 5.89 -15.74
N ALA A 184 -4.04 6.32 -14.92
CA ALA A 184 -4.28 7.27 -13.84
C ALA A 184 -4.74 8.64 -14.37
N ALA A 185 -4.07 9.18 -15.39
CA ALA A 185 -4.44 10.45 -16.02
C ALA A 185 -5.86 10.40 -16.62
N ALA A 186 -6.20 9.31 -17.31
CA ALA A 186 -7.55 9.12 -17.85
C ALA A 186 -8.62 9.05 -16.75
N ALA A 187 -8.33 8.34 -15.65
CA ALA A 187 -9.25 8.27 -14.51
C ALA A 187 -9.46 9.64 -13.83
N TRP A 188 -8.42 10.47 -13.75
CA TRP A 188 -8.55 11.83 -13.24
C TRP A 188 -9.30 12.76 -14.20
N ASP A 189 -9.06 12.65 -15.51
CA ASP A 189 -9.82 13.39 -16.53
C ASP A 189 -11.32 13.06 -16.47
N GLU A 190 -11.66 11.78 -16.30
CA GLU A 190 -13.05 11.34 -16.12
C GLU A 190 -13.67 11.96 -14.85
N LYS A 191 -12.97 11.90 -13.70
CA LYS A 191 -13.43 12.52 -12.45
C LYS A 191 -13.66 14.02 -12.58
N LEU A 192 -12.72 14.75 -13.19
CA LEU A 192 -12.79 16.19 -13.39
C LEU A 192 -13.89 16.60 -14.39
N THR A 193 -14.16 15.75 -15.37
CA THR A 193 -15.27 15.93 -16.31
C THR A 193 -16.62 15.77 -15.60
N HIS A 194 -16.73 14.82 -14.67
CA HIS A 194 -17.93 14.55 -13.87
C HIS A 194 -18.04 15.39 -12.59
N GLY A 195 -17.30 16.49 -12.48
CA GLY A 195 -17.48 17.47 -11.42
C GLY A 195 -16.90 17.05 -10.07
N TYR A 196 -15.81 16.29 -10.06
CA TYR A 196 -15.04 16.05 -8.83
C TYR A 196 -14.68 17.37 -8.14
N VAL A 197 -14.99 17.44 -6.84
CA VAL A 197 -14.68 18.58 -5.97
C VAL A 197 -13.84 18.06 -4.80
N PRO A 198 -12.63 18.61 -4.56
CA PRO A 198 -11.86 18.29 -3.36
C PRO A 198 -12.65 18.53 -2.07
N GLY A 199 -12.53 17.62 -1.10
CA GLY A 199 -13.33 17.67 0.14
C GLY A 199 -14.83 17.41 -0.07
N GLY A 200 -15.28 17.22 -1.31
CA GLY A 200 -16.60 16.70 -1.61
C GLY A 200 -16.75 15.25 -1.13
N PRO A 201 -17.99 14.77 -0.92
CA PRO A 201 -18.23 13.34 -0.79
C PRO A 201 -17.60 12.64 -2.00
N ASP A 202 -17.06 11.43 -1.85
CA ASP A 202 -16.55 10.67 -3.00
C ASP A 202 -17.61 10.68 -4.11
N SER A 203 -17.39 11.51 -5.13
CA SER A 203 -18.43 11.88 -6.08
C SER A 203 -18.74 10.65 -6.92
N ALA A 204 -19.94 10.13 -6.68
CA ALA A 204 -20.45 8.83 -7.08
C ALA A 204 -20.86 8.78 -8.56
N SER A 205 -20.80 7.55 -9.09
CA SER A 205 -21.87 6.93 -9.90
C SER A 205 -23.13 7.79 -10.02
N HIS A 206 -23.36 8.35 -11.21
CA HIS A 206 -24.60 9.05 -11.50
C HIS A 206 -25.71 8.06 -11.91
N THR A 207 -26.69 7.93 -11.03
CA THR A 207 -28.10 7.47 -11.22
C THR A 207 -28.31 5.97 -11.51
N ARG A 208 -29.20 5.27 -10.79
CA ARG A 208 -30.59 5.65 -10.46
C ARG A 208 -31.07 5.18 -9.08
N HIS A 209 -31.81 6.10 -8.44
CA HIS A 209 -32.90 5.99 -7.46
C HIS A 209 -32.80 5.12 -6.19
N HIS A 210 -33.31 5.78 -5.13
CA HIS A 210 -33.84 5.31 -3.84
C HIS A 210 -32.90 5.17 -2.63
N THR A 211 -33.02 6.12 -1.71
CA THR A 211 -32.91 5.95 -0.25
C THR A 211 -33.91 4.89 0.26
N PRO A 212 -33.63 4.15 1.36
CA PRO A 212 -32.98 4.63 2.59
C PRO A 212 -31.80 3.79 3.15
N SER A 213 -30.88 4.50 3.79
CA SER A 213 -29.87 4.10 4.80
C SER A 213 -29.57 2.60 5.04
N HIS A 214 -28.35 2.17 4.69
CA HIS A 214 -27.62 1.05 5.29
C HIS A 214 -26.10 1.37 5.35
N PRO A 215 -25.34 0.81 6.30
CA PRO A 215 -23.99 1.25 6.66
C PRO A 215 -22.96 0.95 5.56
N ALA A 216 -21.92 1.78 5.50
CA ALA A 216 -20.85 1.75 4.50
C ALA A 216 -20.26 0.33 4.32
N ALA A 217 -20.17 -0.12 3.07
CA ALA A 217 -19.54 -1.39 2.71
C ALA A 217 -18.03 -1.34 2.97
N ALA A 218 -17.47 -2.42 3.51
CA ALA A 218 -16.05 -2.48 3.86
C ALA A 218 -15.13 -2.29 2.63
N PRO A 219 -13.91 -1.74 2.80
CA PRO A 219 -12.94 -1.60 1.73
C PRO A 219 -12.64 -2.94 1.05
N ARG A 220 -12.35 -2.95 -0.25
CA ARG A 220 -12.04 -4.20 -0.98
C ARG A 220 -10.74 -4.86 -0.50
N LEU A 221 -10.67 -6.18 -0.57
CA LEU A 221 -9.54 -7.02 -0.11
C LEU A 221 -8.18 -6.67 -0.72
N ASP A 222 -8.17 -6.25 -1.98
CA ASP A 222 -6.98 -5.79 -2.72
C ASP A 222 -6.50 -4.40 -2.26
N HIS A 223 -7.25 -3.72 -1.40
CA HIS A 223 -6.92 -2.39 -0.91
C HIS A 223 -6.26 -2.46 0.46
N ALA A 224 -5.16 -1.74 0.64
CA ALA A 224 -4.38 -1.71 1.90
C ALA A 224 -5.17 -1.24 3.13
N SER A 225 -6.28 -0.53 2.94
CA SER A 225 -7.17 -0.12 4.04
C SER A 225 -8.12 -1.22 4.51
N ASN A 226 -8.19 -2.36 3.82
CA ASN A 226 -8.92 -3.51 4.32
C ASN A 226 -8.09 -4.17 5.44
N PRO A 227 -8.67 -4.41 6.63
CA PRO A 227 -7.93 -4.98 7.75
C PRO A 227 -7.36 -6.39 7.47
N ASP A 228 -7.94 -7.10 6.52
CA ASP A 228 -7.51 -8.43 6.07
C ASP A 228 -6.59 -8.39 4.83
N HIS A 229 -6.15 -7.20 4.39
CA HIS A 229 -5.28 -7.03 3.23
C HIS A 229 -3.96 -7.82 3.36
N GLY A 230 -3.34 -7.80 4.54
CA GLY A 230 -2.11 -8.57 4.77
C GLY A 230 -2.31 -10.09 4.68
N LEU A 231 -3.52 -10.59 4.96
CA LEU A 231 -3.88 -12.00 4.77
C LEU A 231 -4.14 -12.29 3.29
N TYR A 232 -4.70 -11.33 2.55
CA TYR A 232 -4.86 -11.38 1.10
C TYR A 232 -3.54 -11.43 0.34
N GLU A 233 -2.55 -10.63 0.72
CA GLU A 233 -1.20 -10.68 0.11
C GLU A 233 -0.54 -12.04 0.33
N GLN A 234 -0.66 -12.62 1.54
CA GLN A 234 -0.13 -13.96 1.82
C GLN A 234 -0.83 -15.04 0.98
N ALA A 235 -2.15 -14.94 0.83
CA ALA A 235 -2.92 -15.84 -0.03
C ALA A 235 -2.49 -15.71 -1.49
N LEU A 236 -2.33 -14.48 -1.99
CA LEU A 236 -1.97 -14.20 -3.39
C LEU A 236 -0.58 -14.74 -3.75
N VAL A 237 0.41 -14.51 -2.88
CA VAL A 237 1.75 -15.10 -3.03
C VAL A 237 1.69 -16.63 -3.06
N GLY A 238 0.90 -17.22 -2.17
CA GLY A 238 0.69 -18.67 -2.13
C GLY A 238 0.01 -19.21 -3.39
N VAL A 239 -1.04 -18.53 -3.88
CA VAL A 239 -1.77 -18.89 -5.10
C VAL A 239 -0.84 -18.86 -6.30
N HIS A 240 -0.05 -17.79 -6.49
CA HIS A 240 0.92 -17.72 -7.59
C HIS A 240 1.91 -18.89 -7.57
N LYS A 241 2.37 -19.28 -6.37
CA LYS A 241 3.28 -20.41 -6.22
C LYS A 241 2.60 -21.74 -6.55
N ALA A 242 1.37 -21.94 -6.10
CA ALA A 242 0.59 -23.15 -6.36
C ALA A 242 0.21 -23.27 -7.85
N GLU A 243 -0.18 -22.17 -8.48
CA GLU A 243 -0.49 -22.06 -9.92
C GLU A 243 0.74 -22.34 -10.77
N ALA A 244 1.90 -21.77 -10.42
CA ALA A 244 3.15 -22.03 -11.11
C ALA A 244 3.53 -23.53 -11.07
N ALA A 245 3.30 -24.21 -9.95
CA ALA A 245 3.53 -25.66 -9.83
C ALA A 245 2.60 -26.51 -10.72
N HIS A 246 1.46 -25.95 -11.14
CA HIS A 246 0.49 -26.58 -12.04
C HIS A 246 0.58 -26.03 -13.48
N GLY A 247 1.59 -25.20 -13.80
CA GLY A 247 1.75 -24.59 -15.11
C GLY A 247 0.71 -23.53 -15.47
N ILE A 248 0.03 -22.96 -14.46
CA ILE A 248 -0.96 -21.89 -14.62
C ILE A 248 -0.24 -20.54 -14.50
N THR A 249 -0.51 -19.62 -15.42
CA THR A 249 0.07 -18.28 -15.41
C THR A 249 -0.78 -17.35 -14.55
N PRO A 250 -0.21 -16.59 -13.60
CA PRO A 250 -0.96 -15.67 -12.76
C PRO A 250 -1.78 -14.62 -13.52
N GLY A 251 -2.94 -14.26 -12.97
CA GLY A 251 -3.79 -13.20 -13.51
C GLY A 251 -5.03 -12.94 -12.66
N LEU A 252 -6.10 -12.43 -13.28
CA LEU A 252 -7.34 -12.07 -12.57
C LEU A 252 -7.99 -13.25 -11.82
N HIS A 253 -7.80 -14.48 -12.31
CA HIS A 253 -8.28 -15.68 -11.62
C HIS A 253 -7.51 -15.93 -10.32
N SER A 254 -6.21 -15.64 -10.29
CA SER A 254 -5.35 -15.75 -9.10
C SER A 254 -5.79 -14.78 -8.01
N GLU A 255 -6.09 -13.53 -8.38
CA GLU A 255 -6.60 -12.51 -7.46
C GLU A 255 -7.93 -12.93 -6.82
N ARG A 256 -8.83 -13.50 -7.61
CA ARG A 256 -10.14 -13.98 -7.16
C ARG A 256 -10.04 -15.21 -6.28
N LEU A 257 -9.17 -16.15 -6.66
CA LEU A 257 -8.86 -17.34 -5.88
C LEU A 257 -8.26 -16.99 -4.53
N ALA A 258 -7.31 -16.05 -4.50
CA ALA A 258 -6.72 -15.54 -3.26
C ALA A 258 -7.76 -14.88 -2.35
N ALA A 259 -8.66 -14.05 -2.92
CA ALA A 259 -9.71 -13.40 -2.15
C ALA A 259 -10.70 -14.42 -1.55
N ALA A 260 -11.09 -15.45 -2.30
CA ALA A 260 -11.95 -16.53 -1.81
C ALA A 260 -11.25 -17.35 -0.70
N LEU A 261 -9.95 -17.60 -0.84
CA LEU A 261 -9.15 -18.28 0.18
C LEU A 261 -9.06 -17.49 1.48
N VAL A 262 -9.03 -16.16 1.44
CA VAL A 262 -9.09 -15.33 2.66
C VAL A 262 -10.43 -15.49 3.38
N VAL A 263 -11.55 -15.52 2.65
CA VAL A 263 -12.88 -15.77 3.22
C VAL A 263 -12.93 -17.12 3.92
N ALA A 264 -12.41 -18.18 3.28
CA ALA A 264 -12.32 -19.51 3.86
C ALA A 264 -11.39 -19.54 5.08
N ALA A 265 -10.20 -18.92 4.99
CA ALA A 265 -9.23 -18.83 6.08
C ALA A 265 -9.85 -18.20 7.33
N LYS A 266 -10.51 -17.06 7.16
CA LYS A 266 -11.13 -16.31 8.25
C LYS A 266 -12.26 -17.08 8.90
N SER A 267 -13.05 -17.81 8.12
CA SER A 267 -14.12 -18.69 8.64
C SER A 267 -13.58 -19.78 9.57
N GLU A 268 -12.34 -20.25 9.34
CA GLU A 268 -11.63 -21.23 10.17
C GLU A 268 -10.72 -20.58 11.24
N HIS A 269 -10.85 -19.28 11.45
CA HIS A 269 -10.02 -18.48 12.37
C HIS A 269 -8.52 -18.62 12.08
N ILE A 270 -8.14 -18.72 10.80
CA ILE A 270 -6.76 -18.60 10.34
C ILE A 270 -6.40 -17.11 10.31
N THR A 271 -5.33 -16.75 11.01
CA THR A 271 -4.83 -15.37 11.11
C THR A 271 -3.52 -15.16 10.35
N ARG A 272 -2.92 -16.24 9.86
CA ARG A 272 -1.72 -16.23 9.02
C ARG A 272 -1.76 -17.40 8.04
N ILE A 273 -1.39 -17.16 6.78
CA ILE A 273 -1.26 -18.20 5.76
C ILE A 273 0.22 -18.56 5.65
N ASN A 274 0.55 -19.82 5.94
CA ASN A 274 1.88 -20.37 5.79
C ASN A 274 2.07 -21.13 4.47
N GLY A 275 0.98 -21.57 3.85
CA GLY A 275 1.01 -22.30 2.59
C GLY A 275 -0.33 -22.25 1.87
N VAL A 276 -0.25 -22.33 0.54
CA VAL A 276 -1.38 -22.53 -0.37
C VAL A 276 -1.04 -23.70 -1.27
N ALA A 277 -2.01 -24.57 -1.54
CA ALA A 277 -1.87 -25.69 -2.45
C ALA A 277 -3.11 -25.85 -3.32
N LEU A 278 -2.94 -26.42 -4.52
CA LEU A 278 -4.03 -26.88 -5.37
C LEU A 278 -4.11 -28.42 -5.27
N SER A 279 -5.30 -28.98 -5.38
CA SER A 279 -5.46 -30.43 -5.57
C SER A 279 -4.88 -30.87 -6.91
N ASP A 280 -4.50 -32.15 -7.03
CA ASP A 280 -3.91 -32.71 -8.26
C ASP A 280 -4.75 -32.45 -9.52
N ASN A 281 -6.08 -32.40 -9.37
CA ASN A 281 -7.02 -32.11 -10.46
C ASN A 281 -7.37 -30.62 -10.60
N GLY A 282 -6.80 -29.74 -9.78
CA GLY A 282 -7.02 -28.29 -9.77
C GLY A 282 -8.39 -27.82 -9.26
N GLU A 283 -9.29 -28.74 -8.90
CA GLU A 283 -10.67 -28.40 -8.51
C GLU A 283 -10.76 -27.73 -7.13
N ARG A 284 -9.76 -27.92 -6.27
CA ARG A 284 -9.74 -27.30 -4.94
C ARG A 284 -8.44 -26.55 -4.69
N ALA A 285 -8.55 -25.44 -3.99
CA ALA A 285 -7.42 -24.73 -3.41
C ALA A 285 -7.51 -24.77 -1.88
N PHE A 286 -6.36 -24.92 -1.23
CA PHE A 286 -6.22 -25.05 0.22
C PHE A 286 -5.33 -23.92 0.75
N VAL A 287 -5.65 -23.43 1.95
CA VAL A 287 -4.77 -22.59 2.76
C VAL A 287 -4.45 -23.31 4.06
N GLU A 288 -3.20 -23.19 4.51
CA GLU A 288 -2.76 -23.73 5.79
C GLU A 288 -2.18 -22.66 6.72
N GLN A 289 -2.47 -22.79 8.01
CA GLN A 289 -1.70 -22.17 9.09
C GLN A 289 -0.98 -23.26 9.88
N LYS A 290 0.36 -23.20 9.90
CA LYS A 290 1.18 -24.15 10.63
C LYS A 290 1.07 -23.89 12.12
N SER A 291 0.90 -24.97 12.90
CA SER A 291 1.00 -24.87 14.35
C SER A 291 2.44 -24.56 14.75
N SER A 292 2.62 -23.59 15.65
CA SER A 292 3.91 -23.34 16.32
C SER A 292 4.16 -24.29 17.51
N ILE A 293 3.15 -25.08 17.89
CA ILE A 293 3.20 -26.03 19.00
C ILE A 293 3.41 -27.44 18.44
N PRO A 294 4.45 -28.18 18.90
CA PRO A 294 4.65 -29.57 18.51
C PRO A 294 3.43 -30.44 18.79
N ASN A 295 3.09 -31.34 17.87
CA ASN A 295 1.96 -32.29 17.94
C ASN A 295 0.56 -31.65 17.98
N VAL A 296 0.43 -30.37 17.64
CA VAL A 296 -0.86 -29.72 17.39
C VAL A 296 -1.08 -29.61 15.88
N ASN A 297 -2.28 -29.99 15.42
CA ASN A 297 -2.62 -29.98 14.01
C ASN A 297 -2.60 -28.56 13.42
N ASN A 298 -2.20 -28.47 12.15
CA ASN A 298 -2.35 -27.24 11.36
C ASN A 298 -3.83 -26.90 11.19
N LYS A 299 -4.14 -25.61 11.04
CA LYS A 299 -5.46 -25.19 10.57
C LYS A 299 -5.49 -25.24 9.05
N LEU A 300 -6.60 -25.71 8.50
CA LEU A 300 -6.80 -25.85 7.06
C LEU A 300 -8.16 -25.28 6.69
N ALA A 301 -8.21 -24.56 5.56
CA ALA A 301 -9.45 -24.19 4.89
C ALA A 301 -9.29 -24.45 3.39
N PHE A 302 -10.41 -24.61 2.69
CA PHE A 302 -10.39 -24.84 1.24
C PHE A 302 -11.55 -24.14 0.53
N VAL A 303 -11.38 -23.95 -0.77
CA VAL A 303 -12.41 -23.47 -1.70
C VAL A 303 -12.46 -24.34 -2.93
N ASP A 304 -13.61 -24.37 -3.60
CA ASP A 304 -13.71 -24.86 -4.97
C ASP A 304 -13.12 -23.81 -5.93
N THR A 305 -12.15 -24.21 -6.75
CA THR A 305 -11.40 -23.29 -7.62
C THR A 305 -12.30 -22.68 -8.70
N LYS A 306 -13.30 -23.42 -9.19
CA LYS A 306 -14.21 -22.93 -10.24
C LYS A 306 -15.11 -21.84 -9.68
N ASP A 307 -15.69 -22.06 -8.49
CA ASP A 307 -16.52 -21.07 -7.82
C ASP A 307 -15.70 -19.86 -7.35
N ALA A 308 -14.49 -20.10 -6.83
CA ALA A 308 -13.59 -19.06 -6.36
C ALA A 308 -13.14 -18.10 -7.48
N THR A 309 -12.76 -18.63 -8.65
CA THR A 309 -12.32 -17.81 -9.79
C THR A 309 -13.46 -17.09 -10.52
N ALA A 310 -14.70 -17.58 -10.36
CA ALA A 310 -15.91 -16.89 -10.82
C ALA A 310 -16.35 -15.77 -9.86
N THR A 311 -15.95 -15.84 -8.59
CA THR A 311 -16.32 -14.86 -7.55
C THR A 311 -15.42 -13.64 -7.63
N THR A 312 -16.00 -12.45 -7.80
CA THR A 312 -15.24 -11.19 -7.87
C THR A 312 -14.68 -10.78 -6.50
N LEU A 313 -13.61 -9.99 -6.49
CA LEU A 313 -13.04 -9.44 -5.24
C LEU A 313 -14.07 -8.65 -4.42
N THR A 314 -15.00 -7.94 -5.07
CA THR A 314 -16.08 -7.24 -4.37
C THR A 314 -16.99 -8.24 -3.63
N GLN A 315 -17.36 -9.34 -4.28
CA GLN A 315 -18.19 -10.38 -3.66
C GLN A 315 -17.46 -11.07 -2.51
N SER A 316 -16.18 -11.42 -2.69
CA SER A 316 -15.36 -12.00 -1.62
C SER A 316 -15.17 -11.02 -0.44
N THR A 317 -15.02 -9.71 -0.72
CA THR A 317 -14.92 -8.67 0.32
C THR A 317 -16.23 -8.57 1.12
N ALA A 318 -17.38 -8.61 0.45
CA ALA A 318 -18.67 -8.58 1.12
C ALA A 318 -18.88 -9.83 2.00
N ALA A 319 -18.53 -11.01 1.48
CA ALA A 319 -18.58 -12.26 2.25
C ALA A 319 -17.65 -12.22 3.48
N LEU A 320 -16.43 -11.72 3.31
CA LEU A 320 -15.48 -11.58 4.41
C LEU A 320 -15.99 -10.63 5.51
N SER A 321 -16.63 -9.53 5.11
CA SER A 321 -17.21 -8.57 6.05
C SER A 321 -18.28 -9.23 6.93
N GLN A 322 -19.10 -10.12 6.35
CA GLN A 322 -20.10 -10.88 7.09
C GLN A 322 -19.44 -11.85 8.09
N VAL A 323 -18.38 -12.55 7.66
CA VAL A 323 -17.59 -13.45 8.52
C VAL A 323 -17.03 -12.68 9.73
N ASN A 324 -16.40 -11.53 9.50
CA ASN A 324 -15.83 -10.70 10.56
C ASN A 324 -16.90 -10.23 11.56
N GLN A 325 -18.02 -9.71 11.08
CA GLN A 325 -19.13 -9.25 11.94
C GLN A 325 -19.72 -10.40 12.77
N GLN A 326 -19.84 -11.60 12.20
CA GLN A 326 -20.35 -12.76 12.93
C GLN A 326 -19.38 -13.21 14.04
N GLN A 327 -18.08 -13.15 13.80
CA GLN A 327 -17.06 -13.46 14.79
C GLN A 327 -17.02 -12.43 15.93
N GLU A 328 -17.05 -11.14 15.60
CA GLU A 328 -17.13 -10.06 16.59
C GLU A 328 -18.38 -10.17 17.45
N THR A 329 -19.53 -10.46 16.85
CA THR A 329 -20.78 -10.67 17.57
C THR A 329 -20.71 -11.89 18.49
N THR A 330 -20.08 -12.98 18.05
CA THR A 330 -19.89 -14.19 18.86
C THR A 330 -18.96 -13.92 20.04
N LEU A 331 -17.86 -13.21 19.80
CA LEU A 331 -16.91 -12.78 20.84
C LEU A 331 -17.58 -11.84 21.85
N ALA A 332 -18.34 -10.85 21.40
CA ALA A 332 -19.07 -9.93 22.27
C ALA A 332 -20.11 -10.65 23.14
N LYS A 333 -20.84 -11.62 22.57
CA LYS A 333 -21.78 -12.46 23.34
C LYS A 333 -21.09 -13.35 24.36
N ALA A 334 -19.91 -13.90 24.03
CA ALA A 334 -19.13 -14.71 24.96
C ALA A 334 -18.60 -13.87 26.15
N HIS A 335 -18.24 -12.60 25.93
CA HIS A 335 -17.80 -11.68 26.98
C HIS A 335 -18.96 -11.12 27.82
N ALA A 336 -20.17 -11.04 27.25
CA ALA A 336 -21.36 -10.54 27.94
C ALA A 336 -22.15 -11.65 28.67
N ALA A 337 -21.77 -12.92 28.53
CA ALA A 337 -22.36 -14.00 29.31
C ALA A 337 -21.98 -13.81 30.80
N PRO A 338 -22.94 -13.83 31.75
CA PRO A 338 -22.63 -13.70 33.16
C PRO A 338 -21.65 -14.80 33.56
N GLN A 339 -20.51 -14.42 34.13
CA GLN A 339 -19.69 -15.33 34.91
C GLN A 339 -20.60 -15.84 36.01
N ILE A 340 -21.06 -17.10 35.88
CA ILE A 340 -21.69 -17.80 36.99
C ILE A 340 -20.57 -17.97 38.01
N GLU A 341 -20.50 -17.00 38.92
CA GLU A 341 -19.67 -17.04 40.10
C GLU A 341 -20.04 -18.33 40.83
N SER A 342 -19.09 -19.27 40.81
CA SER A 342 -19.14 -20.47 41.62
C SER A 342 -19.13 -20.04 43.08
N GLN A 343 -20.31 -19.78 43.64
CA GLN A 343 -20.50 -19.68 45.08
C GLN A 343 -20.16 -21.05 45.68
N GLN A 344 -18.91 -21.20 46.12
CA GLN A 344 -18.54 -22.26 47.04
C GLN A 344 -19.27 -22.01 48.37
N PRO A 345 -19.97 -23.01 48.93
CA PRO A 345 -20.61 -22.87 50.23
C PRO A 345 -19.55 -22.69 51.32
N THR A 346 -19.70 -21.64 52.12
CA THR A 346 -18.94 -21.38 53.34
C THR A 346 -19.03 -22.57 54.31
N PRO A 347 -17.91 -23.08 54.87
CA PRO A 347 -17.97 -24.11 55.90
C PRO A 347 -18.48 -23.47 57.21
N ALA A 348 -19.51 -24.09 57.78
CA ALA A 348 -20.04 -23.72 59.09
C ALA A 348 -18.97 -23.91 60.17
N ALA A 349 -18.73 -22.86 60.95
CA ALA A 349 -17.93 -22.92 62.17
C ALA A 349 -18.68 -23.73 63.24
N SER A 350 -18.29 -24.98 63.46
CA SER A 350 -18.67 -25.74 64.65
C SER A 350 -17.69 -25.42 65.78
N GLY A 351 -17.98 -24.35 66.52
CA GLY A 351 -17.56 -24.24 67.91
C GLY A 351 -18.68 -24.76 68.79
N HIS A 352 -18.43 -25.81 69.59
CA HIS A 352 -18.93 -25.97 70.95
C HIS A 352 -18.09 -27.04 71.65
N SER A 353 -17.43 -26.63 72.73
CA SER A 353 -16.81 -27.50 73.73
C SER A 353 -17.88 -28.28 74.49
N ARG A 354 -17.69 -29.59 74.65
CA ARG A 354 -17.64 -30.29 75.94
C ARG A 354 -17.29 -31.76 75.75
#